data_AF-A0A2P5TR97-F1
#
_entry.id   AF-A0A2P5TR97-F1
#
_cell.length_a   1.000
_cell.length_b   1.000
_cell.length_c   1.000
_cell.angle_alpha   90.00
_cell.angle_beta   90.00
_cell.angle_gamma   90.00
#
_symmetry.space_group_name_H-M   'P 1'
#
loop_
_entity.id
_entity.type
_entity.pdbx_description
1 polymer ?
#
loop_
_entity_poly.entity_id
_entity_poly.type
_entity_poly.pdbx_seq_one_letter_code
_entity_poly.pdbx_strand_id
1 'polypeptide(L)'
;MRCPDANPHLRRCRGVSLVELVLGIALLGIVLAGGSLFFYGQQKQRLDPVFQVRAVSLAQALSEQIIAVKFDEHNKPEQQSLCATNCTNAHQFGPDGGETVAGDFDDVDDFHVWCEPNGIGGDQLAAAMGLDARYYQGYRVSVCVSEGSAAIYKVVEIKVTPPAGAGIDFALHRYNIR
;
A
#
# COMPACT_ATOMS: atom_id res chain seq x y z
N MET A 1 -30.31 -49.90 15.87
CA MET A 1 -29.47 -50.78 15.03
C MET A 1 -29.44 -52.17 15.62
N ARG A 2 -29.64 -53.21 14.79
CA ARG A 2 -29.64 -54.63 15.19
C ARG A 2 -28.20 -55.16 15.08
N CYS A 3 -27.61 -55.64 16.16
CA CYS A 3 -26.34 -56.36 16.11
C CYS A 3 -26.62 -57.80 15.58
N PRO A 4 -25.94 -58.29 14.54
CA PRO A 4 -26.04 -59.68 14.12
C PRO A 4 -25.22 -60.61 15.03
N ASP A 5 -25.78 -61.79 15.30
CA ASP A 5 -25.23 -62.80 16.21
C ASP A 5 -23.99 -63.50 15.61
N ALA A 6 -22.81 -63.28 16.19
CA ALA A 6 -21.68 -64.22 16.08
C ALA A 6 -20.61 -63.99 17.17
N ASN A 7 -20.38 -65.06 17.96
CA ASN A 7 -19.28 -65.35 18.90
C ASN A 7 -19.29 -64.73 20.34
N PRO A 8 -19.18 -65.57 21.41
CA PRO A 8 -19.40 -65.17 22.81
C PRO A 8 -18.19 -64.54 23.55
N HIS A 9 -17.04 -64.32 22.92
CA HIS A 9 -15.84 -63.79 23.59
C HIS A 9 -15.46 -62.37 23.16
N LEU A 10 -16.30 -61.38 23.49
CA LEU A 10 -16.08 -59.91 23.39
C LEU A 10 -16.59 -59.24 22.11
N ARG A 11 -17.89 -58.93 22.06
CA ARG A 11 -18.35 -57.72 21.34
C ARG A 11 -19.42 -56.99 22.15
N ARG A 12 -19.03 -55.85 22.73
CA ARG A 12 -19.92 -54.93 23.42
C ARG A 12 -20.68 -54.13 22.35
N CYS A 13 -21.97 -54.39 22.16
CA CYS A 13 -22.82 -53.47 21.39
C CYS A 13 -22.89 -52.15 22.18
N ARG A 14 -22.09 -51.17 21.76
CA ARG A 14 -22.04 -49.84 22.38
C ARG A 14 -23.16 -49.00 21.78
N GLY A 15 -24.24 -48.85 22.54
CA GLY A 15 -25.17 -47.74 22.35
C GLY A 15 -24.58 -46.46 22.95
N VAL A 16 -24.94 -45.31 22.40
CA VAL A 16 -24.57 -44.01 22.98
C VAL A 16 -25.47 -43.76 24.19
N SER A 17 -24.90 -43.34 25.32
CA SER A 17 -25.69 -42.97 26.50
C SER A 17 -26.49 -41.69 26.21
N LEU A 18 -27.68 -41.56 26.80
CA LEU A 18 -28.47 -40.33 26.72
C LEU A 18 -27.68 -39.13 27.29
N VAL A 19 -26.90 -39.36 28.35
CA VAL A 19 -26.00 -38.36 28.95
C VAL A 19 -24.86 -37.98 28.00
N GLU A 20 -24.32 -38.95 27.26
CA GLU A 20 -23.24 -38.72 26.29
C GLU A 20 -23.73 -37.90 25.09
N LEU A 21 -24.98 -38.13 24.65
CA LEU A 21 -25.63 -37.31 23.63
C LEU A 21 -25.82 -35.86 24.13
N VAL A 22 -26.32 -35.68 25.35
CA VAL A 22 -26.56 -34.34 25.94
C VAL A 22 -25.24 -33.58 26.12
N LEU A 23 -24.20 -34.23 26.64
CA LEU A 23 -22.88 -33.62 26.78
C LEU A 23 -22.26 -33.32 25.41
N GLY A 24 -22.45 -34.20 24.42
CA GLY A 24 -21.98 -33.99 23.05
C GLY A 24 -22.58 -32.74 22.40
N ILE A 25 -23.90 -32.56 22.46
CA ILE A 25 -24.56 -31.37 21.89
C ILE A 25 -24.22 -30.10 22.67
N ALA A 26 -24.03 -30.19 24.00
CA ALA A 26 -23.63 -29.05 24.83
C ALA A 26 -22.22 -28.57 24.48
N LEU A 27 -21.26 -29.50 24.37
CA LEU A 27 -19.88 -29.18 23.98
C LEU A 27 -19.81 -28.66 22.54
N LEU A 28 -20.55 -29.27 21.61
CA LEU A 28 -20.64 -28.79 20.23
C LEU A 28 -21.19 -27.36 20.17
N GLY A 29 -22.21 -27.03 20.97
CA GLY A 29 -22.77 -25.69 21.06
C GLY A 29 -21.74 -24.65 21.53
N ILE A 30 -20.93 -24.98 22.54
CA ILE A 30 -19.87 -24.10 23.04
C ILE A 30 -18.80 -23.88 21.97
N VAL A 31 -18.36 -24.93 21.28
CA VAL A 31 -17.35 -24.85 20.22
C VAL A 31 -17.85 -24.01 19.04
N LEU A 32 -19.10 -24.22 18.59
CA LEU A 32 -19.67 -23.47 17.47
C LEU A 32 -19.91 -22.00 17.84
N ALA A 33 -20.38 -21.71 19.05
CA ALA A 33 -20.58 -20.34 19.52
C ALA A 33 -19.24 -19.59 19.64
N GLY A 34 -18.23 -20.20 20.27
CA GLY A 34 -16.89 -19.63 20.40
C GLY A 34 -16.20 -19.44 19.04
N GLY A 35 -16.29 -20.44 18.17
CA GLY A 35 -15.75 -20.37 16.80
C GLY A 35 -16.42 -19.27 15.97
N SER A 36 -17.74 -19.12 16.06
CA SER A 36 -18.48 -18.10 15.30
C SER A 36 -18.06 -16.68 15.67
N LEU A 37 -17.83 -16.40 16.97
CA LEU A 37 -17.34 -15.11 17.44
C LEU A 37 -15.94 -14.78 16.90
N PHE A 38 -15.06 -15.79 16.84
CA PHE A 38 -13.72 -15.65 16.26
C PHE A 38 -13.78 -15.32 14.76
N PHE A 39 -14.60 -16.03 13.99
CA PHE A 39 -14.77 -15.76 12.55
C PHE A 39 -15.40 -14.38 12.27
N TYR A 40 -16.32 -13.92 13.13
CA TYR A 40 -16.96 -12.62 12.97
C TYR A 40 -16.01 -11.44 13.23
N GLY A 41 -15.05 -11.60 14.15
CA GLY A 41 -14.02 -10.61 14.43
C GLY A 41 -13.09 -10.35 13.24
N GLN A 42 -12.77 -11.38 12.45
CA GLN A 42 -11.82 -11.31 11.33
C GLN A 42 -12.35 -10.52 10.11
N GLN A 43 -13.66 -10.31 9.99
CA GLN A 43 -14.27 -9.68 8.80
C GLN A 43 -14.14 -8.16 8.76
N LYS A 44 -13.90 -7.49 9.90
CA LYS A 44 -14.01 -6.02 10.02
C LYS A 44 -12.85 -5.23 9.43
N GLN A 45 -11.79 -5.88 8.95
CA GLN A 45 -10.59 -5.21 8.41
C GLN A 45 -10.39 -5.38 6.91
N ARG A 46 -11.39 -5.85 6.16
CA ARG A 46 -11.27 -5.96 4.70
C ARG A 46 -11.42 -4.59 4.05
N LEU A 47 -10.31 -3.89 3.87
CA LEU A 47 -10.18 -2.94 2.76
C LEU A 47 -10.49 -3.71 1.47
N ASP A 48 -11.13 -3.05 0.50
CA ASP A 48 -11.32 -3.67 -0.82
C ASP A 48 -9.93 -3.89 -1.43
N PRO A 49 -9.49 -5.15 -1.65
CA PRO A 49 -8.17 -5.43 -2.21
C PRO A 49 -7.97 -4.75 -3.56
N VAL A 50 -9.05 -4.46 -4.29
CA VAL A 50 -9.00 -3.70 -5.54
C VAL A 50 -8.49 -2.28 -5.31
N PHE A 51 -8.93 -1.61 -4.24
CA PHE A 51 -8.46 -0.25 -3.96
C PHE A 51 -6.99 -0.22 -3.58
N GLN A 52 -6.52 -1.23 -2.85
CA GLN A 52 -5.12 -1.37 -2.47
C GLN A 52 -4.22 -1.65 -3.67
N VAL A 53 -4.60 -2.58 -4.55
CA VAL A 53 -3.83 -2.87 -5.77
C VAL A 53 -3.72 -1.63 -6.66
N ARG A 54 -4.79 -0.85 -6.77
CA ARG A 54 -4.76 0.43 -7.50
C ARG A 54 -3.86 1.46 -6.83
N ALA A 55 -3.91 1.59 -5.51
CA ALA A 55 -3.02 2.50 -4.79
C ALA A 55 -1.54 2.17 -5.09
N VAL A 56 -1.21 0.88 -5.08
CA VAL A 56 0.13 0.38 -5.41
C VAL A 56 0.49 0.65 -6.87
N SER A 57 -0.41 0.41 -7.83
CA SER A 57 -0.10 0.67 -9.25
C SER A 57 0.13 2.15 -9.54
N LEU A 58 -0.60 3.04 -8.87
CA LEU A 58 -0.38 4.49 -8.98
C LEU A 58 0.96 4.90 -8.37
N ALA A 59 1.28 4.39 -7.17
CA ALA A 59 2.56 4.63 -6.52
C ALA A 59 3.74 4.11 -7.35
N GLN A 60 3.59 2.94 -7.98
CA GLN A 60 4.59 2.36 -8.86
C GLN A 60 4.84 3.24 -10.09
N ALA A 61 3.79 3.65 -10.80
CA ALA A 61 3.93 4.51 -11.99
C ALA A 61 4.62 5.84 -11.64
N LEU A 62 4.21 6.46 -10.53
CA LEU A 62 4.85 7.68 -10.03
C LEU A 62 6.32 7.44 -9.63
N SER A 63 6.62 6.31 -8.97
CA SER A 63 8.00 5.97 -8.59
C SER A 63 8.90 5.78 -9.81
N GLU A 64 8.39 5.14 -10.87
CA GLU A 64 9.11 4.96 -12.13
C GLU A 64 9.43 6.32 -12.77
N GLN A 65 8.50 7.28 -12.71
CA GLN A 65 8.77 8.64 -13.18
C GLN A 65 9.85 9.34 -12.34
N ILE A 66 9.73 9.34 -11.00
CA ILE A 66 10.69 9.98 -10.10
C ILE A 66 12.11 9.40 -10.25
N ILE A 67 12.23 8.10 -10.53
CA ILE A 67 13.53 7.48 -10.77
C ILE A 67 14.11 7.91 -12.13
N ALA A 68 13.25 8.17 -13.12
CA ALA A 68 13.66 8.50 -14.50
C ALA A 68 14.17 9.94 -14.66
N VAL A 69 13.78 10.85 -13.77
CA VAL A 69 14.22 12.25 -13.77
C VAL A 69 15.60 12.45 -13.10
N LYS A 70 16.17 13.65 -13.26
CA LYS A 70 17.46 14.02 -12.66
C LYS A 70 17.33 14.13 -11.14
N PHE A 71 18.47 14.15 -10.47
CA PHE A 71 18.49 14.33 -9.02
C PHE A 71 18.09 15.75 -8.60
N ASP A 72 18.45 16.75 -9.39
CA ASP A 72 18.38 18.19 -9.11
C ASP A 72 18.64 18.96 -10.43
N GLU A 73 18.20 20.21 -10.53
CA GLU A 73 18.29 21.02 -11.74
C GLU A 73 19.76 21.25 -12.18
N HIS A 74 20.67 21.25 -11.20
CA HIS A 74 22.10 21.42 -11.45
C HIS A 74 22.84 20.12 -11.77
N ASN A 75 22.16 18.98 -11.74
CA ASN A 75 22.77 17.70 -12.04
C ASN A 75 22.91 17.51 -13.56
N LYS A 76 24.14 17.30 -14.04
CA LYS A 76 24.44 17.15 -15.49
C LYS A 76 25.03 15.76 -15.75
N PRO A 77 24.18 14.72 -15.86
CA PRO A 77 24.63 13.34 -16.05
C PRO A 77 25.44 13.18 -17.36
N GLU A 78 25.12 13.94 -18.41
CA GLU A 78 25.87 13.92 -19.67
C GLU A 78 27.32 14.42 -19.53
N GLN A 79 27.60 15.20 -18.48
CA GLN A 79 28.92 15.72 -18.13
C GLN A 79 29.52 15.03 -16.90
N GLN A 80 28.88 13.98 -16.37
CA GLN A 80 29.25 13.30 -15.12
C GLN A 80 29.41 14.26 -13.93
N SER A 81 28.63 15.35 -13.92
CA SER A 81 28.68 16.38 -12.89
C SER A 81 27.50 16.25 -11.94
N LEU A 82 27.81 16.13 -10.66
CA LEU A 82 26.83 16.13 -9.57
C LEU A 82 26.51 17.57 -9.17
N CYS A 83 25.30 17.80 -8.66
CA CYS A 83 25.10 18.96 -7.80
C CYS A 83 25.84 18.68 -6.48
N ALA A 84 26.56 19.66 -5.92
CA ALA A 84 27.26 19.49 -4.65
C ALA A 84 27.11 20.70 -3.74
N THR A 85 27.64 21.84 -4.16
CA THR A 85 27.50 23.13 -3.44
C THR A 85 26.36 23.99 -3.98
N ASN A 86 25.77 23.59 -5.10
CA ASN A 86 24.74 24.31 -5.82
C ASN A 86 23.46 23.49 -6.01
N CYS A 87 23.26 22.41 -5.25
CA CYS A 87 21.95 21.75 -5.26
C CYS A 87 20.87 22.71 -4.75
N THR A 88 19.63 22.50 -5.15
CA THR A 88 18.49 23.25 -4.60
C THR A 88 18.41 23.05 -3.09
N ASN A 89 18.24 24.16 -2.37
CA ASN A 89 18.03 24.12 -0.93
C ASN A 89 16.66 23.51 -0.64
N ALA A 90 16.55 22.65 0.37
CA ALA A 90 15.29 21.99 0.72
C ALA A 90 14.07 22.92 0.91
N HIS A 91 14.26 24.19 1.28
CA HIS A 91 13.17 25.16 1.43
C HIS A 91 12.68 25.74 0.08
N GLN A 92 13.38 25.44 -1.01
CA GLN A 92 13.08 25.88 -2.37
C GLN A 92 12.57 24.73 -3.26
N PHE A 93 12.50 23.51 -2.75
CA PHE A 93 11.94 22.36 -3.47
C PHE A 93 10.54 22.66 -4.01
N GLY A 94 10.34 22.28 -5.26
CA GLY A 94 9.12 22.52 -6.02
C GLY A 94 9.46 22.87 -7.46
N PRO A 95 8.44 23.11 -8.30
CA PRO A 95 8.61 23.20 -9.74
C PRO A 95 9.29 24.50 -10.12
N ASP A 96 10.16 24.40 -11.12
CA ASP A 96 10.91 25.51 -11.66
C ASP A 96 10.15 26.25 -12.78
N GLY A 97 10.79 27.31 -13.30
CA GLY A 97 10.20 28.23 -14.27
C GLY A 97 9.77 27.54 -15.56
N GLY A 98 8.47 27.23 -15.67
CA GLY A 98 7.86 26.62 -16.86
C GLY A 98 7.20 25.28 -16.59
N GLU A 99 7.39 24.72 -15.40
CA GLU A 99 6.87 23.42 -15.01
C GLU A 99 5.52 23.57 -14.33
N THR A 100 4.46 23.13 -15.03
CA THR A 100 3.08 23.35 -14.57
C THR A 100 2.32 22.05 -14.38
N VAL A 101 2.75 21.00 -15.08
CA VAL A 101 2.16 19.67 -14.99
C VAL A 101 3.22 18.62 -14.69
N ALA A 102 2.78 17.47 -14.17
CA ALA A 102 3.63 16.34 -13.82
C ALA A 102 4.61 15.92 -14.94
N GLY A 103 4.22 16.09 -16.22
CA GLY A 103 5.06 15.72 -17.36
C GLY A 103 6.17 16.73 -17.67
N ASP A 104 6.13 17.92 -17.09
CA ASP A 104 7.15 18.94 -17.24
C ASP A 104 8.30 18.76 -16.23
N PHE A 105 8.01 18.10 -15.10
CA PHE A 105 8.97 17.89 -14.01
C PHE A 105 10.20 17.13 -14.52
N ASP A 106 11.36 17.74 -14.36
CA ASP A 106 12.62 17.29 -14.94
C ASP A 106 13.65 16.88 -13.88
N ASP A 107 13.37 17.17 -12.61
CA ASP A 107 14.10 16.69 -11.45
C ASP A 107 13.20 16.15 -10.32
N VAL A 108 13.80 15.75 -9.20
CA VAL A 108 13.11 15.03 -8.13
C VAL A 108 12.33 15.99 -7.22
N ASP A 109 12.80 17.21 -7.01
CA ASP A 109 12.21 18.14 -6.06
C ASP A 109 10.99 18.88 -6.60
N ASP A 110 10.79 18.90 -7.91
CA ASP A 110 9.53 19.34 -8.53
C ASP A 110 8.30 18.68 -7.91
N PHE A 111 8.41 17.38 -7.62
CA PHE A 111 7.34 16.58 -7.03
C PHE A 111 6.97 17.02 -5.61
N HIS A 112 7.82 17.81 -4.94
CA HIS A 112 7.53 18.36 -3.61
C HIS A 112 6.32 19.30 -3.60
N VAL A 113 5.91 19.81 -4.75
CA VAL A 113 4.69 20.63 -4.90
C VAL A 113 3.43 19.90 -4.40
N TRP A 114 3.44 18.57 -4.45
CA TRP A 114 2.33 17.74 -3.96
C TRP A 114 2.51 17.31 -2.50
N CYS A 115 3.44 17.90 -1.75
CA CYS A 115 3.58 17.63 -0.33
C CYS A 115 2.36 18.17 0.44
N GLU A 116 1.99 17.51 1.53
CA GLU A 116 0.81 17.90 2.32
C GLU A 116 0.92 19.38 2.74
N PRO A 117 -0.16 20.18 2.59
CA PRO A 117 -1.54 19.79 2.28
C PRO A 117 -1.91 19.80 0.78
N ASN A 118 -0.96 20.00 -0.13
CA ASN A 118 -1.18 20.26 -1.55
C ASN A 118 -1.25 19.00 -2.44
N GLY A 119 -1.60 17.86 -1.86
CA GLY A 119 -1.65 16.58 -2.58
C GLY A 119 -2.52 16.63 -3.84
N ILE A 120 -2.11 15.89 -4.86
CA ILE A 120 -2.79 15.78 -6.15
C ILE A 120 -3.92 14.75 -6.12
N GLY A 121 -4.96 14.96 -6.94
CA GLY A 121 -6.01 13.96 -7.17
C GLY A 121 -5.44 12.74 -7.90
N GLY A 122 -5.79 11.54 -7.44
CA GLY A 122 -5.29 10.31 -8.05
C GLY A 122 -5.75 10.11 -9.50
N ASP A 123 -6.89 10.66 -9.89
CA ASP A 123 -7.39 10.71 -11.27
C ASP A 123 -6.55 11.64 -12.15
N GLN A 124 -6.15 12.80 -11.63
CA GLN A 124 -5.25 13.73 -12.33
C GLN A 124 -3.86 13.12 -12.53
N LEU A 125 -3.30 12.53 -11.48
CA LEU A 125 -2.01 11.85 -11.56
C LEU A 125 -2.07 10.63 -12.49
N ALA A 126 -3.13 9.83 -12.40
CA ALA A 126 -3.32 8.68 -13.29
C ALA A 126 -3.36 9.10 -14.76
N ALA A 127 -4.05 10.20 -15.09
CA ALA A 127 -4.08 10.74 -16.45
C ALA A 127 -2.68 11.17 -16.91
N ALA A 128 -1.90 11.83 -16.06
CA ALA A 128 -0.52 12.21 -16.36
C ALA A 128 0.39 10.99 -16.60
N MET A 129 0.14 9.89 -15.87
CA MET A 129 0.89 8.63 -15.96
C MET A 129 0.40 7.69 -17.06
N GLY A 130 -0.54 8.11 -17.91
CA GLY A 130 -1.09 7.27 -18.99
C GLY A 130 -1.97 6.12 -18.49
N LEU A 131 -2.47 6.20 -17.25
CA LEU A 131 -3.42 5.26 -16.66
C LEU A 131 -4.86 5.73 -16.87
N ASP A 132 -5.82 4.79 -16.81
CA ASP A 132 -7.24 5.13 -16.91
C ASP A 132 -7.74 5.81 -15.62
N ALA A 133 -7.85 7.14 -15.67
CA ALA A 133 -8.24 8.01 -14.56
C ALA A 133 -9.59 7.62 -13.91
N ARG A 134 -10.49 6.93 -14.61
CA ARG A 134 -11.80 6.51 -14.08
C ARG A 134 -11.67 5.59 -12.88
N TYR A 135 -10.57 4.82 -12.78
CA TYR A 135 -10.36 3.88 -11.67
C TYR A 135 -9.77 4.52 -10.41
N TYR A 136 -9.29 5.76 -10.50
CA TYR A 136 -8.57 6.47 -9.45
C TYR A 136 -9.33 7.69 -8.91
N GLN A 137 -10.62 7.81 -9.23
CA GLN A 137 -11.47 8.86 -8.68
C GLN A 137 -11.55 8.74 -7.15
N GLY A 138 -11.39 9.86 -6.46
CA GLY A 138 -11.44 9.94 -5.00
C GLY A 138 -10.16 9.49 -4.29
N TYR A 139 -9.13 9.06 -5.02
CA TYR A 139 -7.80 8.89 -4.46
C TYR A 139 -7.13 10.25 -4.25
N ARG A 140 -6.27 10.34 -3.24
CA ARG A 140 -5.34 11.46 -3.06
C ARG A 140 -3.92 10.94 -2.95
N VAL A 141 -3.00 11.65 -3.60
CA VAL A 141 -1.57 11.35 -3.53
C VAL A 141 -0.84 12.55 -2.97
N SER A 142 -0.02 12.32 -1.95
CA SER A 142 0.92 13.30 -1.43
C SER A 142 2.34 12.84 -1.73
N VAL A 143 3.21 13.78 -2.10
CA VAL A 143 4.62 13.50 -2.36
C VAL A 143 5.47 14.53 -1.62
N CYS A 144 6.20 14.09 -0.61
CA CYS A 144 7.10 14.93 0.16
C CYS A 144 8.55 14.51 -0.10
N VAL A 145 9.36 15.45 -0.57
CA VAL A 145 10.78 15.27 -0.80
C VAL A 145 11.52 15.88 0.37
N SER A 146 12.49 15.16 0.91
CA SER A 146 13.38 15.65 1.95
C SER A 146 14.83 15.36 1.59
N GLU A 147 15.72 16.26 2.00
CA GLU A 147 17.14 16.07 1.78
C GLU A 147 17.72 15.11 2.82
N GLY A 148 18.46 14.12 2.34
CA GLY A 148 19.32 13.27 3.15
C GLY A 148 20.62 13.98 3.52
N SER A 149 21.57 13.25 4.11
CA SER A 149 22.83 13.84 4.58
C SER A 149 23.57 14.62 3.48
N ALA A 150 23.64 15.96 3.61
CA ALA A 150 24.41 16.88 2.77
C ALA A 150 24.22 16.66 1.25
N ALA A 151 22.99 16.61 0.77
CA ALA A 151 22.62 16.42 -0.64
C ALA A 151 23.19 15.14 -1.31
N ILE A 152 23.55 14.12 -0.52
CA ILE A 152 23.99 12.81 -1.05
C ILE A 152 22.80 12.02 -1.62
N TYR A 153 21.63 12.16 -1.01
CA TYR A 153 20.41 11.52 -1.45
C TYR A 153 19.19 12.36 -1.08
N LYS A 154 18.09 12.17 -1.80
CA LYS A 154 16.76 12.71 -1.50
C LYS A 154 15.86 11.53 -1.10
N VAL A 155 15.07 11.70 -0.05
CA VAL A 155 14.03 10.75 0.35
C VAL A 155 12.70 11.28 -0.17
N VAL A 156 12.01 10.47 -0.97
CA VAL A 156 10.70 10.81 -1.53
C VAL A 156 9.66 9.93 -0.87
N GLU A 157 8.84 10.54 -0.03
CA GLU A 157 7.72 9.91 0.66
C GLU A 157 6.46 10.08 -0.17
N ILE A 158 5.92 8.98 -0.68
CA ILE A 158 4.70 8.93 -1.48
C ILE A 158 3.61 8.31 -0.63
N LYS A 159 2.53 9.06 -0.40
CA LYS A 159 1.36 8.59 0.35
C LYS A 159 0.14 8.56 -0.55
N VAL A 160 -0.39 7.37 -0.78
CA VAL A 160 -1.60 7.16 -1.58
C VAL A 160 -2.77 6.83 -0.68
N THR A 161 -3.72 7.76 -0.59
CA THR A 161 -4.94 7.62 0.21
C THR A 161 -6.11 7.23 -0.68
N PRO A 162 -6.64 6.00 -0.56
CA PRO A 162 -7.85 5.59 -1.29
C PRO A 162 -9.09 6.32 -0.75
N PRO A 163 -10.19 6.36 -1.52
CA PRO A 163 -11.44 7.02 -1.10
C PRO A 163 -12.07 6.37 0.14
N ALA A 164 -11.79 5.07 0.36
CA ALA A 164 -12.23 4.32 1.53
C ALA A 164 -11.04 3.54 2.10
N GLY A 165 -10.43 4.06 3.16
CA GLY A 165 -9.35 3.37 3.87
C GLY A 165 -8.30 4.30 4.47
N ALA A 166 -7.31 3.68 5.09
CA ALA A 166 -6.08 4.36 5.47
C ALA A 166 -5.18 4.54 4.24
N GLY A 167 -4.34 5.59 4.25
CA GLY A 167 -3.31 5.78 3.25
C GLY A 167 -2.25 4.68 3.32
N ILE A 168 -1.63 4.43 2.18
CA ILE A 168 -0.48 3.54 2.04
C ILE A 168 0.73 4.40 1.71
N ASP A 169 1.78 4.24 2.50
CA ASP A 169 2.99 5.04 2.41
C ASP A 169 4.10 4.22 1.75
N PHE A 170 4.86 4.89 0.88
CA PHE A 170 6.04 4.37 0.19
C PHE A 170 7.16 5.37 0.36
N ALA A 171 8.39 4.87 0.50
CA ALA A 171 9.58 5.71 0.55
C ALA A 171 10.55 5.26 -0.54
N LEU A 172 11.00 6.23 -1.34
CA LEU A 172 12.03 6.05 -2.34
C LEU A 172 13.28 6.82 -1.91
N HIS A 173 14.45 6.22 -2.11
CA HIS A 173 15.73 6.91 -1.94
C HIS A 173 16.36 7.15 -3.31
N ARG A 174 16.50 8.41 -3.69
CA ARG A 174 17.18 8.81 -4.91
C ARG A 174 18.56 9.34 -4.57
N TYR A 175 19.60 8.66 -5.06
CA TYR A 175 20.99 9.04 -4.80
C TYR A 175 21.52 10.00 -5.87
N ASN A 176 22.39 10.90 -5.44
CA ASN A 176 23.16 11.80 -6.28
C ASN A 176 24.36 11.03 -6.88
N ILE A 177 24.16 10.48 -8.09
CA ILE A 177 25.12 9.61 -8.78
C ILE A 177 25.59 10.23 -10.10
N ARG A 178 26.82 9.89 -10.51
CA ARG A 178 27.48 10.40 -11.72
C ARG A 178 27.03 9.67 -12.97
#